data_AF-A0A7Z9C1A6-F1
#
_entry.id   AF-A0A7Z9C1A6-F1
#
_cell.length_a   1.000
_cell.length_b   1.000
_cell.length_c   1.000
_cell.angle_alpha   90.00
_cell.angle_beta   90.00
_cell.angle_gamma   90.00
#
_symmetry.space_group_name_H-M   'P 1'
#
loop_
_entity.id
_entity.type
_entity.pdbx_description
1 polymer ?
#
loop_
_entity_poly.entity_id
_entity_poly.type
_entity_poly.pdbx_seq_one_letter_code
_entity_poly.pdbx_strand_id
1 'polypeptide(L)'
;MALLTAKYLQKLKSRVVDSEDSKNWLGKDVLEIPIDLYNLVNNGVNNFPPARILTGLTEPILEPIKQIAEKLLALPDIGIMSGLLTLESIYGINKAYNTKLYKGQNLLAYANSIMNRDIPSSDDDYYYIMGISAYNETLNIPLLNTQINSLQSQVGNIQSQAQSTIDSFESKFGIDYIQDKITELEGLILEAGDSASSTIKNQLYRLRSFVKKFMGISSSSQSIPISSYGSFGAIELIVPTLTPKLGDVMGVINQLANWFLSMFSIPNQILEVLTHTVTSVVCKAIGSAGAEVSRYLSAGLLQSLPQLVPAVGSATGTLFGGAWAVLMAYAPWIALVAGLILVALKLSDKKVKFGNLVYLFGTRLGDSPDTGFGVTYDMNEKQMRDYILDFAKRMLNESKSSYVKFWAFNINDDEVALMFDLTNVSNPIEINDETFQKTTWDSLKTFAREPF
;
A
#
# COMPACT_ATOMS: atom_id res chain seq x y z
N MET A 1 -11.71 -6.61 -3.42
CA MET A 1 -11.00 -5.33 -3.25
C MET A 1 -11.94 -4.13 -3.48
N ALA A 2 -12.45 -3.53 -2.39
CA ALA A 2 -13.03 -2.18 -2.29
C ALA A 2 -13.75 -2.04 -0.92
N LEU A 3 -13.01 -1.70 0.15
CA LEU A 3 -13.61 -1.26 1.41
C LEU A 3 -13.73 0.27 1.50
N LEU A 4 -13.05 0.99 0.60
CA LEU A 4 -13.34 2.39 0.37
C LEU A 4 -14.66 2.52 -0.39
N THR A 5 -15.70 2.90 0.34
CA THR A 5 -17.00 3.21 -0.25
C THR A 5 -16.83 4.27 -1.35
N ALA A 6 -17.60 4.17 -2.44
CA ALA A 6 -17.65 5.22 -3.48
C ALA A 6 -17.89 6.62 -2.87
N LYS A 7 -18.64 6.68 -1.76
CA LYS A 7 -18.85 7.88 -0.94
C LYS A 7 -17.56 8.47 -0.36
N TYR A 8 -16.62 7.64 0.09
CA TYR A 8 -15.33 8.10 0.57
C TYR A 8 -14.49 8.70 -0.56
N LEU A 9 -14.40 8.04 -1.71
CA LEU A 9 -13.68 8.56 -2.86
C LEU A 9 -14.31 9.86 -3.38
N GLN A 10 -15.64 9.96 -3.39
CA GLN A 10 -16.34 11.20 -3.72
C GLN A 10 -15.98 12.33 -2.73
N LYS A 11 -15.89 12.03 -1.43
CA LYS A 11 -15.44 12.98 -0.41
C LYS A 11 -13.98 13.39 -0.60
N LEU A 12 -13.11 12.52 -1.09
CA LEU A 12 -11.74 12.90 -1.45
C LEU A 12 -11.72 13.78 -2.69
N LYS A 13 -12.48 13.41 -3.72
CA LYS A 13 -12.59 14.18 -4.95
C LYS A 13 -13.12 15.60 -4.69
N SER A 14 -14.06 15.77 -3.77
CA SER A 14 -14.56 17.09 -3.37
C SER A 14 -13.53 17.97 -2.64
N ARG A 15 -12.36 17.42 -2.25
CA ARG A 15 -11.24 18.20 -1.71
C ARG A 15 -10.35 18.77 -2.81
N VAL A 16 -10.45 18.29 -4.05
CA VAL A 16 -9.78 18.90 -5.19
C VAL A 16 -10.57 20.15 -5.58
N VAL A 17 -9.97 21.32 -5.39
CA VAL A 17 -10.56 22.62 -5.71
C VAL A 17 -9.90 23.12 -6.99
N ASP A 18 -10.74 23.41 -7.97
CA ASP A 18 -10.35 23.92 -9.27
C ASP A 18 -10.65 25.42 -9.34
N SER A 19 -9.61 26.25 -9.43
CA SER A 19 -9.73 27.67 -9.75
C SER A 19 -9.12 27.94 -11.14
N GLU A 20 -9.47 29.08 -11.74
CA GLU A 20 -8.97 29.48 -13.07
C GLU A 20 -7.43 29.39 -13.14
N ASP A 21 -6.75 29.80 -12.07
CA ASP A 21 -5.27 29.88 -12.03
C ASP A 21 -4.55 28.71 -11.33
N SER A 22 -5.26 27.80 -10.66
CA SER A 22 -4.61 26.74 -9.87
C SER A 22 -5.50 25.55 -9.54
N LYS A 23 -4.89 24.40 -9.25
CA LYS A 23 -5.58 23.19 -8.80
C LYS A 23 -5.04 22.82 -7.42
N ASN A 24 -5.87 22.90 -6.38
CA ASN A 24 -5.40 22.84 -5.00
C ASN A 24 -6.16 21.79 -4.18
N TRP A 25 -5.47 21.16 -3.25
CA TRP A 25 -6.10 20.33 -2.23
C TRP A 25 -6.65 21.18 -1.09
N LEU A 26 -7.93 21.00 -0.75
CA LEU A 26 -8.68 21.75 0.27
C LEU A 26 -8.73 23.27 0.01
N GLY A 27 -8.49 23.71 -1.23
CA GLY A 27 -8.45 25.13 -1.59
C GLY A 27 -7.29 25.90 -0.97
N LYS A 28 -6.23 25.21 -0.52
CA LYS A 28 -5.05 25.85 0.06
C LYS A 28 -3.98 26.03 -1.01
N ASP A 29 -3.48 27.25 -1.10
CA ASP A 29 -2.40 27.69 -2.01
C ASP A 29 -1.20 26.73 -2.06
N VAL A 30 -0.56 26.47 -0.92
CA VAL A 30 0.64 25.61 -0.87
C VAL A 30 0.35 24.12 -1.02
N LEU A 31 -0.92 23.75 -1.11
CA LEU A 31 -1.34 22.39 -1.40
C LEU A 31 -1.69 22.22 -2.88
N GLU A 32 -0.89 22.83 -3.75
CA GLU A 32 -1.03 22.74 -5.20
C GLU A 32 -0.85 21.28 -5.68
N ILE A 33 -1.67 20.90 -6.65
CA ILE A 33 -1.73 19.56 -7.24
C ILE A 33 -1.14 19.65 -8.67
N PRO A 34 -0.04 18.93 -8.97
CA PRO A 34 0.51 18.82 -10.30
C PRO A 34 -0.50 18.28 -11.31
N ILE A 35 -0.39 18.76 -12.55
CA ILE A 35 -1.33 18.45 -13.63
C ILE A 35 -1.47 16.95 -13.89
N ASP A 36 -0.37 16.18 -13.80
CA ASP A 36 -0.39 14.73 -14.03
C ASP A 36 -1.27 13.99 -13.02
N LEU A 37 -1.19 14.38 -11.74
CA LEU A 37 -1.98 13.77 -10.68
C LEU A 37 -3.43 14.26 -10.72
N TYR A 38 -3.66 15.52 -11.06
CA TYR A 38 -4.99 16.04 -11.32
C TYR A 38 -5.67 15.28 -12.47
N ASN A 39 -4.94 15.02 -13.55
CA ASN A 39 -5.41 14.25 -14.70
C ASN A 39 -5.70 12.79 -14.32
N LEU A 40 -4.84 12.15 -13.53
CA LEU A 40 -5.09 10.79 -13.05
C LEU A 40 -6.41 10.70 -12.26
N VAL A 41 -6.67 11.68 -11.38
CA VAL A 41 -7.87 11.72 -10.52
C VAL A 41 -9.15 12.04 -11.29
N ASN A 42 -9.07 12.87 -12.33
CA ASN A 42 -10.25 13.35 -13.06
C ASN A 42 -10.53 12.61 -14.36
N ASN A 43 -9.48 12.19 -15.07
CA ASN A 43 -9.54 11.65 -16.43
C ASN A 43 -9.07 10.19 -16.52
N GLY A 44 -8.58 9.60 -15.42
CA GLY A 44 -8.15 8.20 -15.35
C GLY A 44 -6.74 7.95 -15.92
N VAL A 45 -6.33 6.67 -15.93
CA VAL A 45 -4.94 6.23 -16.20
C VAL A 45 -4.50 6.37 -17.66
N ASN A 46 -5.45 6.52 -18.59
CA ASN A 46 -5.14 6.60 -20.03
C ASN A 46 -4.21 7.79 -20.39
N ASN A 47 -4.16 8.81 -19.55
CA ASN A 47 -3.29 9.99 -19.67
C ASN A 47 -2.17 10.01 -18.62
N PHE A 48 -1.74 8.85 -18.13
CA PHE A 48 -0.70 8.74 -17.12
C PHE A 48 0.60 8.18 -17.74
N PRO A 49 1.53 9.06 -18.19
CA PRO A 49 2.74 8.67 -18.92
C PRO A 49 3.58 7.56 -18.27
N PRO A 50 3.72 7.48 -16.93
CA PRO A 50 4.56 6.47 -16.28
C PRO A 50 4.10 5.03 -16.48
N ALA A 51 2.79 4.80 -16.58
CA ALA A 51 2.27 3.45 -16.83
C ALA A 51 2.61 2.96 -18.24
N ARG A 52 2.76 3.87 -19.22
CA ARG A 52 3.05 3.52 -20.62
C ARG A 52 4.47 2.98 -20.81
N ILE A 53 5.42 3.42 -19.97
CA ILE A 53 6.80 2.90 -19.99
C ILE A 53 6.78 1.39 -19.69
N LEU A 54 6.00 0.98 -18.69
CA LEU A 54 5.92 -0.42 -18.24
C LEU A 54 5.11 -1.32 -19.19
N THR A 55 4.19 -0.77 -19.98
CA THR A 55 3.50 -1.56 -21.03
C THR A 55 4.38 -1.87 -22.24
N GLY A 56 5.49 -1.13 -22.41
CA GLY A 56 6.42 -1.32 -23.52
C GLY A 56 7.49 -2.39 -23.28
N LEU A 57 7.49 -3.05 -22.12
CA LEU A 57 8.44 -4.11 -21.79
C LEU A 57 8.27 -5.30 -22.76
N THR A 58 9.38 -5.86 -23.25
CA THR A 58 9.36 -6.89 -24.30
C THR A 58 9.97 -8.22 -23.85
N GLU A 59 10.75 -8.18 -22.78
CA GLU A 59 11.45 -9.32 -22.22
C GLU A 59 10.45 -10.28 -21.56
N PRO A 60 10.44 -11.59 -21.92
CA PRO A 60 9.47 -12.54 -21.38
C PRO A 60 9.45 -12.63 -19.85
N ILE A 61 10.61 -12.47 -19.22
CA ILE A 61 10.74 -12.46 -17.76
C ILE A 61 10.01 -11.27 -17.12
N LEU A 62 9.83 -10.15 -17.83
CA LEU A 62 9.16 -8.93 -17.34
C LEU A 62 7.65 -8.92 -17.62
N GLU A 63 7.12 -9.97 -18.25
CA GLU A 63 5.70 -10.12 -18.58
C GLU A 63 4.77 -9.90 -17.38
N PRO A 64 5.07 -10.35 -16.14
CA PRO A 64 4.22 -10.06 -14.99
C PRO A 64 4.05 -8.55 -14.70
N ILE A 65 5.13 -7.77 -14.83
CA ILE A 65 5.09 -6.31 -14.61
C ILE A 65 4.24 -5.65 -15.69
N LYS A 66 4.46 -6.05 -16.95
CA LYS A 66 3.70 -5.56 -18.09
C LYS A 66 2.21 -5.83 -17.92
N GLN A 67 1.82 -7.05 -17.57
CA GLN A 67 0.41 -7.42 -17.36
C GLN A 67 -0.24 -6.58 -16.27
N ILE A 68 0.47 -6.34 -15.14
CA ILE A 68 -0.04 -5.49 -14.06
C ILE A 68 -0.21 -4.04 -14.54
N ALA A 69 0.73 -3.50 -15.32
CA ALA A 69 0.63 -2.17 -15.90
C ALA A 69 -0.55 -2.05 -16.89
N GLU A 70 -0.72 -3.03 -17.78
CA GLU A 70 -1.85 -3.09 -18.72
C GLU A 70 -3.19 -3.19 -17.98
N LYS A 71 -3.26 -4.01 -16.92
CA LYS A 71 -4.45 -4.12 -16.07
C LYS A 71 -4.75 -2.83 -15.32
N LEU A 72 -3.74 -2.08 -14.87
CA LEU A 72 -3.93 -0.76 -14.27
C LEU A 72 -4.56 0.23 -15.26
N LEU A 73 -4.10 0.22 -16.53
CA LEU A 73 -4.70 1.04 -17.59
C LEU A 73 -6.15 0.63 -17.89
N ALA A 74 -6.44 -0.67 -17.84
CA ALA A 74 -7.79 -1.21 -18.06
C ALA A 74 -8.75 -1.01 -16.87
N LEU A 75 -8.25 -0.62 -15.69
CA LEU A 75 -9.03 -0.47 -14.46
C LEU A 75 -8.98 0.98 -13.94
N PRO A 76 -9.72 1.91 -14.57
CA PRO A 76 -9.66 3.34 -14.25
C PRO A 76 -9.97 3.64 -12.78
N ASP A 77 -10.85 2.86 -12.14
CA ASP A 77 -11.20 3.03 -10.74
C ASP A 77 -10.00 2.85 -9.80
N ILE A 78 -9.11 1.89 -10.09
CA ILE A 78 -7.91 1.65 -9.27
C ILE A 78 -6.94 2.81 -9.41
N GLY A 79 -6.76 3.34 -10.63
CA GLY A 79 -5.89 4.50 -10.85
C GLY A 79 -6.43 5.79 -10.25
N ILE A 80 -7.73 6.05 -10.36
CA ILE A 80 -8.37 7.20 -9.70
C ILE A 80 -8.22 7.08 -8.18
N MET A 81 -8.46 5.87 -7.64
CA MET A 81 -8.29 5.58 -6.21
C MET A 81 -6.84 5.80 -5.76
N SER A 82 -5.84 5.29 -6.49
CA SER A 82 -4.44 5.46 -6.13
C SER A 82 -4.02 6.94 -6.15
N GLY A 83 -4.49 7.72 -7.14
CA GLY A 83 -4.27 9.16 -7.20
C GLY A 83 -4.88 9.93 -6.02
N LEU A 84 -6.16 9.67 -5.71
CA LEU A 84 -6.85 10.31 -4.59
C LEU A 84 -6.24 9.96 -3.23
N LEU A 85 -5.88 8.69 -3.03
CA LEU A 85 -5.25 8.24 -1.80
C LEU A 85 -3.80 8.71 -1.67
N THR A 86 -3.11 8.95 -2.79
CA THR A 86 -1.80 9.61 -2.80
C THR A 86 -1.92 11.03 -2.27
N LEU A 87 -2.83 11.85 -2.82
CA LEU A 87 -3.11 13.20 -2.31
C LEU A 87 -3.44 13.20 -0.81
N GLU A 88 -4.31 12.29 -0.39
CA GLU A 88 -4.68 12.19 1.02
C GLU A 88 -3.53 11.73 1.92
N SER A 89 -2.68 10.82 1.45
CA SER A 89 -1.53 10.32 2.21
C SER A 89 -0.47 11.39 2.35
N ILE A 90 -0.14 12.09 1.27
CA ILE A 90 0.80 13.23 1.30
C ILE A 90 0.28 14.34 2.21
N TYR A 91 -1.01 14.70 2.12
CA TYR A 91 -1.62 15.65 3.06
C TYR A 91 -1.52 15.19 4.51
N GLY A 92 -1.82 13.91 4.77
CA GLY A 92 -1.73 13.31 6.09
C GLY A 92 -0.31 13.34 6.66
N ILE A 93 0.69 13.04 5.83
CA ILE A 93 2.12 13.08 6.18
C ILE A 93 2.54 14.51 6.46
N ASN A 94 2.18 15.48 5.61
CA ASN A 94 2.48 16.90 5.86
C ASN A 94 1.83 17.38 7.18
N LYS A 95 0.60 16.95 7.49
CA LYS A 95 -0.03 17.25 8.78
C LYS A 95 0.71 16.62 9.95
N ALA A 96 1.17 15.36 9.81
CA ALA A 96 1.95 14.67 10.83
C ALA A 96 3.31 15.34 11.04
N TYR A 97 4.01 15.73 9.97
CA TYR A 97 5.26 16.49 10.02
C TYR A 97 5.09 17.81 10.80
N ASN A 98 3.96 18.49 10.59
CA ASN A 98 3.63 19.75 11.24
C ASN A 98 3.02 19.60 12.65
N THR A 99 2.80 18.38 13.13
CA THR A 99 2.07 18.17 14.37
C THR A 99 2.86 18.66 15.57
N LYS A 100 2.17 19.33 16.48
CA LYS A 100 2.72 19.75 17.77
C LYS A 100 2.26 18.86 18.93
N LEU A 101 1.32 17.96 18.65
CA LEU A 101 0.72 17.05 19.64
C LEU A 101 1.76 16.16 20.31
N TYR A 102 2.85 15.88 19.60
CA TYR A 102 3.95 15.03 20.03
C TYR A 102 5.26 15.81 20.18
N LYS A 103 5.18 17.12 20.52
CA LYS A 103 6.38 17.94 20.75
C LYS A 103 7.26 17.30 21.84
N GLY A 104 8.43 16.79 21.44
CA GLY A 104 9.36 16.08 22.31
C GLY A 104 9.26 14.54 22.26
N GLN A 105 8.28 13.99 21.54
CA GLN A 105 8.19 12.56 21.24
C GLN A 105 8.66 12.29 19.81
N ASN A 106 9.50 11.27 19.67
CA ASN A 106 9.98 10.80 18.37
C ASN A 106 8.80 10.17 17.59
N LEU A 107 8.41 10.77 16.45
CA LEU A 107 7.31 10.25 15.61
C LEU A 107 7.56 8.80 15.17
N LEU A 108 8.83 8.42 14.97
CA LEU A 108 9.22 7.05 14.66
C LEU A 108 8.93 6.12 15.85
N ALA A 109 9.25 6.55 17.07
CA ALA A 109 8.93 5.79 18.28
C ALA A 109 7.42 5.63 18.47
N TYR A 110 6.64 6.67 18.17
CA TYR A 110 5.18 6.58 18.19
C TYR A 110 4.66 5.56 17.16
N ALA A 111 5.16 5.61 15.91
CA ALA A 111 4.81 4.63 14.89
C ALA A 111 5.17 3.19 15.32
N ASN A 112 6.38 2.99 15.87
CA ASN A 112 6.85 1.70 16.37
C ASN A 112 5.96 1.16 17.50
N SER A 113 5.42 2.03 18.35
CA SER A 113 4.48 1.63 19.42
C SER A 113 3.14 1.08 18.89
N ILE A 114 2.76 1.44 17.67
CA ILE A 114 1.52 0.97 17.02
C ILE A 114 1.77 -0.34 16.27
N MET A 115 2.96 -0.55 15.69
CA MET A 115 3.27 -1.74 14.88
C MET A 115 3.22 -3.07 15.64
N ASN A 116 3.50 -3.03 16.94
CA ASN A 116 3.50 -4.24 17.78
C ASN A 116 2.10 -4.71 18.20
N ARG A 117 1.04 -4.01 17.78
CA ARG A 117 -0.34 -4.37 18.09
C ARG A 117 -0.79 -5.57 17.24
N ASP A 118 -1.71 -6.35 17.80
CA ASP A 118 -2.39 -7.41 17.08
C ASP A 118 -3.17 -6.83 15.90
N ILE A 119 -3.37 -7.66 14.88
CA ILE A 119 -4.12 -7.27 13.69
C ILE A 119 -5.55 -6.85 14.09
N PRO A 120 -5.99 -5.63 13.73
CA PRO A 120 -7.26 -5.10 14.18
C PRO A 120 -8.49 -5.69 13.45
N SER A 121 -8.33 -6.36 12.31
CA SER A 121 -9.44 -6.92 11.53
C SER A 121 -9.09 -8.18 10.73
N SER A 122 -10.11 -8.98 10.37
CA SER A 122 -9.96 -10.12 9.45
C SER A 122 -9.48 -9.73 8.05
N ASP A 123 -9.68 -8.47 7.65
CA ASP A 123 -9.27 -7.97 6.34
C ASP A 123 -7.75 -7.82 6.25
N ASP A 124 -7.10 -7.38 7.32
CA ASP A 124 -5.65 -7.25 7.39
C ASP A 124 -4.94 -8.62 7.24
N ASP A 125 -5.50 -9.68 7.82
CA ASP A 125 -5.03 -11.07 7.65
C ASP A 125 -5.19 -11.53 6.19
N TYR A 126 -6.35 -11.25 5.58
CA TYR A 126 -6.61 -11.54 4.17
C TYR A 126 -5.62 -10.82 3.23
N TYR A 127 -5.40 -9.52 3.42
CA TYR A 127 -4.46 -8.76 2.58
C TYR A 127 -2.99 -9.07 2.85
N TYR A 128 -2.65 -9.57 4.04
CA TYR A 128 -1.31 -10.11 4.31
C TYR A 128 -1.01 -11.31 3.41
N ILE A 129 -1.92 -12.29 3.35
CA ILE A 129 -1.78 -13.48 2.49
C ILE A 129 -1.72 -13.08 1.02
N MET A 130 -2.61 -12.18 0.58
CA MET A 130 -2.57 -11.66 -0.80
C MET A 130 -1.26 -10.93 -1.11
N GLY A 131 -0.70 -10.17 -0.16
CA GLY A 131 0.57 -9.50 -0.33
C GLY A 131 1.72 -10.50 -0.52
N ILE A 132 1.71 -11.61 0.22
CA ILE A 132 2.70 -12.67 0.07
C ILE A 132 2.55 -13.36 -1.29
N SER A 133 1.33 -13.72 -1.69
CA SER A 133 1.10 -14.32 -3.02
C SER A 133 1.47 -13.34 -4.14
N ALA A 134 1.22 -12.04 -3.96
CA ALA A 134 1.67 -11.01 -4.88
C ALA A 134 3.19 -11.01 -5.03
N TYR A 135 3.92 -11.04 -3.92
CA TYR A 135 5.37 -11.04 -3.90
C TYR A 135 5.98 -12.33 -4.46
N ASN A 136 5.56 -13.48 -3.94
CA ASN A 136 6.19 -14.77 -4.22
C ASN A 136 5.77 -15.37 -5.56
N GLU A 137 4.50 -15.18 -5.96
CA GLU A 137 3.91 -15.95 -7.05
C GLU A 137 3.50 -15.07 -8.22
N THR A 138 2.67 -14.04 -7.98
CA THR A 138 2.11 -13.21 -9.06
C THR A 138 3.20 -12.38 -9.73
N LEU A 139 4.07 -11.76 -8.93
CA LEU A 139 5.24 -11.06 -9.43
C LEU A 139 6.45 -11.98 -9.50
N ASN A 140 6.60 -12.91 -8.55
CA ASN A 140 7.84 -13.68 -8.38
C ASN A 140 9.05 -12.73 -8.28
N ILE A 141 9.00 -11.85 -7.27
CA ILE A 141 10.00 -10.80 -7.02
C ILE A 141 11.43 -11.35 -6.96
N PRO A 142 11.71 -12.50 -6.30
CA PRO A 142 13.05 -13.08 -6.32
C PRO A 142 13.60 -13.32 -7.72
N LEU A 143 12.77 -13.83 -8.64
CA LEU A 143 13.16 -14.02 -10.03
C LEU A 143 13.29 -12.69 -10.78
N LEU A 144 12.29 -11.80 -10.66
CA LEU A 144 12.30 -10.52 -11.37
C LEU A 144 13.46 -9.62 -10.95
N ASN A 145 13.94 -9.74 -9.71
CA ASN A 145 15.02 -8.91 -9.21
C ASN A 145 16.31 -9.05 -10.03
N THR A 146 16.52 -10.17 -10.72
CA THR A 146 17.68 -10.32 -11.62
C THR A 146 17.66 -9.32 -12.79
N GLN A 147 16.52 -8.69 -13.06
CA GLN A 147 16.33 -7.72 -14.15
C GLN A 147 16.27 -6.26 -13.66
N ILE A 148 16.50 -5.99 -12.37
CA ILE A 148 16.30 -4.65 -11.81
C ILE A 148 17.13 -3.56 -12.50
N ASN A 149 18.38 -3.87 -12.85
CA ASN A 149 19.25 -2.94 -13.58
C ASN A 149 18.75 -2.66 -15.01
N SER A 150 18.16 -3.68 -15.66
CA SER A 150 17.55 -3.51 -16.99
C SER A 150 16.36 -2.56 -16.91
N LEU A 151 15.47 -2.77 -15.94
CA LEU A 151 14.33 -1.90 -15.67
C LEU A 151 14.75 -0.46 -15.36
N GLN A 152 15.77 -0.28 -14.51
CA GLN A 152 16.32 1.05 -14.21
C GLN A 152 16.82 1.78 -15.46
N SER A 153 17.47 1.06 -16.38
CA SER A 153 17.96 1.64 -17.63
C SER A 153 16.85 2.08 -18.58
N GLN A 154 15.70 1.40 -18.56
CA GLN A 154 14.55 1.70 -19.42
C GLN A 154 13.66 2.81 -18.87
N VAL A 155 13.53 2.91 -17.55
CA VAL A 155 12.66 3.89 -16.89
C VAL A 155 13.39 5.23 -16.66
N GLY A 156 14.70 5.20 -16.43
CA GLY A 156 15.55 6.39 -16.31
C GLY A 156 15.56 7.05 -14.92
N ASN A 157 16.28 8.18 -14.82
CA ASN A 157 16.44 8.94 -13.59
C ASN A 157 15.32 9.97 -13.42
N ILE A 158 14.59 9.86 -12.31
CA ILE A 158 13.43 10.70 -12.00
C ILE A 158 13.79 11.88 -11.07
N GLN A 159 14.99 11.85 -10.51
CA GLN A 159 15.45 12.77 -9.47
C GLN A 159 15.56 14.21 -9.99
N SER A 160 16.05 14.41 -11.21
CA SER A 160 16.17 15.74 -11.81
C SER A 160 14.80 16.41 -11.97
N GLN A 161 13.80 15.65 -12.43
CA GLN A 161 12.43 16.13 -12.56
C GLN A 161 11.80 16.45 -11.21
N ALA A 162 12.04 15.60 -10.20
CA ALA A 162 11.57 15.85 -8.85
C ALA A 162 12.21 17.11 -8.25
N GLN A 163 13.53 17.30 -8.41
CA GLN A 163 14.22 18.48 -7.89
C GLN A 163 13.71 19.76 -8.56
N SER A 164 13.54 19.78 -9.88
CA SER A 164 12.95 20.92 -10.59
C SER A 164 11.55 21.29 -10.07
N THR A 165 10.75 20.27 -9.72
CA THR A 165 9.42 20.49 -9.13
C THR A 165 9.53 21.07 -7.73
N ILE A 166 10.44 20.57 -6.89
CA ILE A 166 10.72 21.10 -5.55
C ILE A 166 11.13 22.58 -5.64
N ASP A 167 12.07 22.89 -6.53
CA ASP A 167 12.58 24.25 -6.73
C ASP A 167 11.46 25.18 -7.22
N SER A 168 10.55 24.70 -8.06
CA SER A 168 9.37 25.45 -8.50
C SER A 168 8.41 25.76 -7.35
N PHE A 169 8.16 24.81 -6.44
CA PHE A 169 7.37 25.05 -5.24
C PHE A 169 8.02 26.09 -4.33
N GLU A 170 9.34 25.99 -4.12
CA GLU A 170 10.08 26.94 -3.31
C GLU A 170 10.10 28.33 -3.94
N SER A 171 10.27 28.42 -5.26
CA SER A 171 10.20 29.70 -5.98
C SER A 171 8.81 30.35 -5.85
N LYS A 172 7.74 29.57 -5.95
CA LYS A 172 6.36 30.08 -5.96
C LYS A 172 5.83 30.42 -4.56
N PHE A 173 6.22 29.66 -3.55
CA PHE A 173 5.64 29.72 -2.21
C PHE A 173 6.69 29.83 -1.08
N GLY A 174 7.89 30.27 -1.45
CA GLY A 174 9.04 30.41 -0.56
C GLY A 174 9.00 31.64 0.33
N ILE A 175 10.18 32.01 0.84
CA ILE A 175 10.32 33.19 1.72
C ILE A 175 9.91 34.47 1.02
N ASP A 176 10.30 34.66 -0.24
CA ASP A 176 9.98 35.88 -0.98
C ASP A 176 8.47 36.05 -1.12
N TYR A 177 7.75 34.97 -1.46
CA TYR A 177 6.29 34.96 -1.47
C TYR A 177 5.67 35.37 -0.12
N ILE A 178 6.21 34.86 0.98
CA ILE A 178 5.72 35.19 2.33
C ILE A 178 6.02 36.67 2.66
N GLN A 179 7.19 37.19 2.28
CA GLN A 179 7.58 38.58 2.49
C GLN A 179 6.73 39.55 1.66
N ASP A 180 6.44 39.21 0.42
CA ASP A 180 5.54 39.97 -0.45
C ASP A 180 4.14 40.08 0.18
N LYS A 181 3.62 38.97 0.71
CA LYS A 181 2.32 38.97 1.42
C LYS A 181 2.33 39.75 2.73
N ILE A 182 3.46 39.80 3.43
CA ILE A 182 3.61 40.66 4.60
C ILE A 182 3.54 42.14 4.18
N THR A 183 4.29 42.51 3.14
CA THR A 183 4.34 43.89 2.62
C THR A 183 2.97 44.36 2.11
N GLU A 184 2.25 43.50 1.40
CA GLU A 184 0.89 43.75 0.92
C GLU A 184 -0.07 44.07 2.08
N LEU A 185 -0.08 43.23 3.13
CA LEU A 185 -0.96 43.44 4.28
C LEU A 185 -0.58 44.67 5.12
N GLU A 186 0.71 44.99 5.19
CA GLU A 186 1.20 46.21 5.84
C GLU A 186 0.71 47.46 5.10
N GLY A 187 0.77 47.47 3.77
CA GLY A 187 0.21 48.54 2.94
C GLY A 187 -1.29 48.75 3.19
N LEU A 188 -2.07 47.67 3.20
CA LEU A 188 -3.52 47.75 3.49
C LEU A 188 -3.82 48.29 4.89
N ILE A 189 -3.01 47.96 5.88
CA ILE A 189 -3.18 48.50 7.24
C ILE A 189 -2.78 49.98 7.30
N LEU A 190 -1.74 50.40 6.59
CA LEU A 190 -1.33 51.80 6.51
C LEU A 190 -2.40 52.68 5.86
N GLU A 191 -3.04 52.18 4.79
CA GLU A 191 -4.13 52.88 4.10
C GLU A 191 -5.42 52.95 4.94
N ALA A 192 -5.79 51.86 5.62
CA ALA A 192 -7.03 51.79 6.39
C ALA A 192 -6.91 52.29 7.84
N GLY A 193 -5.69 52.40 8.39
CA GLY A 193 -5.42 52.83 9.77
C GLY A 193 -6.18 52.01 10.82
N ASP A 194 -6.85 52.69 11.75
CA ASP A 194 -7.63 52.03 12.82
C ASP A 194 -8.82 51.23 12.30
N SER A 195 -9.34 51.58 11.11
CA SER A 195 -10.46 50.88 10.46
C SER A 195 -10.06 49.54 9.81
N ALA A 196 -8.76 49.24 9.75
CA ALA A 196 -8.27 47.97 9.21
C ALA A 196 -8.87 46.79 9.98
N SER A 197 -9.48 45.85 9.23
CA SER A 197 -10.15 44.68 9.78
C SER A 197 -9.23 43.86 10.69
N SER A 198 -9.78 43.36 11.80
CA SER A 198 -9.07 42.46 12.72
C SER A 198 -8.55 41.20 12.02
N THR A 199 -9.20 40.76 10.94
CA THR A 199 -8.77 39.65 10.09
C THR A 199 -7.41 39.92 9.44
N ILE A 200 -7.22 41.11 8.85
CA ILE A 200 -5.96 41.52 8.18
C ILE A 200 -4.83 41.59 9.22
N LYS A 201 -5.10 42.24 10.36
CA LYS A 201 -4.14 42.34 11.47
C LYS A 201 -3.72 40.96 12.00
N ASN A 202 -4.69 40.05 12.16
CA ASN A 202 -4.44 38.68 12.61
C ASN A 202 -3.64 37.86 11.58
N GLN A 203 -3.90 38.05 10.29
CA GLN A 203 -3.15 37.37 9.23
C GLN A 203 -1.69 37.84 9.20
N LEU A 204 -1.46 39.15 9.24
CA LEU A 204 -0.11 39.72 9.32
C LEU A 204 0.66 39.19 10.54
N TYR A 205 0.00 39.13 11.71
CA TYR A 205 0.59 38.53 12.90
C TYR A 205 1.01 37.07 12.69
N ARG A 206 0.16 36.26 12.06
CA ARG A 206 0.44 34.85 11.76
C ARG A 206 1.62 34.70 10.81
N LEU A 207 1.66 35.48 9.73
CA LEU A 207 2.78 35.46 8.77
C LEU A 207 4.10 35.86 9.42
N ARG A 208 4.13 36.96 10.19
CA ARG A 208 5.33 37.37 10.93
C ARG A 208 5.76 36.30 11.95
N SER A 209 4.81 35.66 12.64
CA SER A 209 5.11 34.54 13.54
C SER A 209 5.65 33.32 12.79
N PHE A 210 5.16 33.09 11.57
CA PHE A 210 5.59 32.01 10.70
C PHE A 210 7.04 32.21 10.23
N VAL A 211 7.38 33.39 9.70
CA VAL A 211 8.76 33.76 9.30
C VAL A 211 9.75 33.61 10.46
N LYS A 212 9.38 34.08 11.67
CA LYS A 212 10.24 33.92 12.85
C LYS A 212 10.53 32.46 13.20
N LYS A 213 9.53 31.58 13.07
CA LYS A 213 9.72 30.13 13.28
C LYS A 213 10.59 29.52 12.19
N PHE A 214 10.44 30.02 10.98
CA PHE A 214 11.13 29.54 9.79
C PHE A 214 12.62 29.87 9.81
N MET A 215 12.99 31.10 10.15
CA MET A 215 14.40 31.54 10.28
C MET A 215 15.11 30.97 11.52
N GLY A 216 14.36 30.50 12.53
CA GLY A 216 14.91 29.92 13.76
C GLY A 216 15.25 28.43 13.67
N ILE A 217 14.95 27.77 12.54
CA ILE A 217 15.32 26.37 12.29
C ILE A 217 16.75 26.37 11.75
N SER A 218 17.73 26.59 12.64
CA SER A 218 19.13 26.27 12.35
C SER A 218 19.36 24.76 12.55
N SER A 219 20.12 24.21 11.63
CA SER A 219 20.46 22.81 11.40
C SER A 219 21.19 22.15 12.58
N SER A 220 20.47 21.64 13.57
CA SER A 220 21.01 20.60 14.45
C SER A 220 20.76 19.23 13.81
N SER A 221 21.70 18.80 12.97
CA SER A 221 21.79 17.43 12.46
C SER A 221 22.08 16.48 13.62
N GLN A 222 21.03 15.93 14.24
CA GLN A 222 21.20 14.77 15.10
C GLN A 222 21.08 13.51 14.23
N SER A 223 22.19 12.79 14.08
CA SER A 223 22.19 11.43 13.55
C SER A 223 21.46 10.54 14.55
N ILE A 224 20.22 10.17 14.21
CA ILE A 224 19.41 9.22 14.99
C ILE A 224 19.54 7.87 14.30
N PRO A 225 19.79 6.77 15.04
CA PRO A 225 19.81 5.43 14.46
C PRO A 225 18.43 5.14 13.85
N ILE A 226 18.40 4.99 12.54
CA ILE A 226 17.23 4.53 11.79
C ILE A 226 17.13 3.04 12.07
N SER A 227 16.01 2.59 12.64
CA SER A 227 15.64 1.18 12.53
C SER A 227 15.26 0.93 11.08
N SER A 228 16.27 0.56 10.30
CA SER A 228 16.16 0.12 8.90
C SER A 228 15.15 -1.03 8.85
N TYR A 229 13.97 -0.78 8.31
CA TYR A 229 13.13 -1.85 7.79
C TYR A 229 13.75 -2.27 6.45
N GLY A 230 14.85 -3.00 6.54
CA GLY A 230 15.53 -3.62 5.40
C GLY A 230 16.10 -2.63 4.38
N SER A 231 17.41 -2.35 4.48
CA SER A 231 18.24 -2.54 3.28
C SER A 231 17.82 -3.87 2.67
N PHE A 232 17.69 -3.95 1.33
CA PHE A 232 17.44 -5.21 0.63
C PHE A 232 18.13 -6.35 1.39
N GLY A 233 17.34 -7.12 2.13
CA GLY A 233 17.81 -8.43 2.54
C GLY A 233 18.12 -9.20 1.27
N ALA A 234 18.61 -10.42 1.42
CA ALA A 234 18.54 -11.35 0.30
C ALA A 234 17.08 -11.34 -0.22
N ILE A 235 16.90 -11.03 -1.52
CA ILE A 235 15.57 -11.07 -2.14
C ILE A 235 15.17 -12.54 -2.17
N GLU A 236 14.36 -12.91 -1.20
CA GLU A 236 13.95 -14.28 -0.95
C GLU A 236 12.42 -14.35 -0.89
N LEU A 237 11.91 -15.57 -1.01
CA LEU A 237 10.48 -15.81 -0.83
C LEU A 237 10.07 -15.42 0.60
N ILE A 238 8.97 -14.69 0.73
CA ILE A 238 8.39 -14.36 2.03
C ILE A 238 7.69 -15.60 2.57
N VAL A 239 8.13 -16.10 3.72
CA VAL A 239 7.47 -17.20 4.41
C VAL A 239 6.33 -16.65 5.28
N PRO A 240 5.08 -17.10 5.11
CA PRO A 240 3.97 -16.67 5.95
C PRO A 240 4.20 -16.98 7.42
N THR A 241 3.86 -16.03 8.29
CA THR A 241 3.81 -16.24 9.74
C THR A 241 2.42 -16.72 10.15
N LEU A 242 2.35 -17.71 11.04
CA LEU A 242 1.08 -18.32 11.48
C LEU A 242 0.13 -17.35 12.20
N THR A 243 0.69 -16.35 12.89
CA THR A 243 -0.05 -15.32 13.63
C THR A 243 0.51 -13.94 13.27
N PRO A 244 0.13 -13.39 12.10
CA PRO A 244 0.69 -12.12 11.66
C PRO A 244 0.23 -10.98 12.57
N LYS A 245 1.11 -9.99 12.75
CA LYS A 245 0.86 -8.72 13.42
C LYS A 245 0.71 -7.60 12.40
N LEU A 246 0.28 -6.42 12.85
CA LEU A 246 0.16 -5.26 11.96
C LEU A 246 1.49 -4.92 11.26
N GLY A 247 2.62 -5.08 11.96
CA GLY A 247 3.95 -4.92 11.39
C GLY A 247 4.24 -5.87 10.23
N ASP A 248 3.70 -7.10 10.24
CA ASP A 248 3.92 -8.09 9.17
C ASP A 248 3.13 -7.73 7.91
N VAL A 249 1.86 -7.33 8.07
CA VAL A 249 1.00 -6.82 6.97
C VAL A 249 1.70 -5.64 6.28
N MET A 250 2.14 -4.67 7.08
CA MET A 250 2.87 -3.51 6.58
C MET A 250 4.19 -3.90 5.95
N GLY A 251 4.92 -4.85 6.54
CA GLY A 251 6.23 -5.31 6.07
C GLY A 251 6.16 -5.88 4.66
N VAL A 252 5.13 -6.66 4.34
CA VAL A 252 4.93 -7.21 2.98
C VAL A 252 4.63 -6.09 1.98
N ILE A 253 3.71 -5.17 2.32
CA ILE A 253 3.38 -4.03 1.44
C ILE A 253 4.60 -3.11 1.25
N ASN A 254 5.38 -2.90 2.31
CA ASN A 254 6.59 -2.09 2.28
C ASN A 254 7.66 -2.71 1.38
N GLN A 255 7.85 -4.04 1.42
CA GLN A 255 8.75 -4.76 0.52
C GLN A 255 8.34 -4.63 -0.95
N LEU A 256 7.03 -4.76 -1.25
CA LEU A 256 6.51 -4.53 -2.59
C LEU A 256 6.76 -3.08 -3.05
N ALA A 257 6.45 -2.10 -2.19
CA ALA A 257 6.67 -0.68 -2.46
C ALA A 257 8.16 -0.37 -2.73
N ASN A 258 9.05 -0.89 -1.89
CA ASN A 258 10.48 -0.68 -2.02
C ASN A 258 11.03 -1.27 -3.32
N TRP A 259 10.61 -2.50 -3.65
CA TRP A 259 11.05 -3.16 -4.88
C TRP A 259 10.58 -2.40 -6.13
N PHE A 260 9.31 -2.04 -6.23
CA PHE A 260 8.82 -1.24 -7.36
C PHE A 260 9.51 0.13 -7.44
N LEU A 261 9.70 0.80 -6.30
CA LEU A 261 10.38 2.10 -6.29
C LEU A 261 11.86 1.99 -6.68
N SER A 262 12.50 0.84 -6.42
CA SER A 262 13.90 0.60 -6.82
C SER A 262 14.09 0.47 -8.33
N MET A 263 13.01 0.27 -9.10
CA MET A 263 13.07 0.35 -10.57
C MET A 263 13.38 1.76 -11.07
N PHE A 264 13.15 2.78 -10.23
CA PHE A 264 13.47 4.16 -10.55
C PHE A 264 14.78 4.53 -9.87
N SER A 265 15.63 5.31 -10.53
CA SER A 265 16.86 5.80 -9.92
C SER A 265 16.55 6.91 -8.91
N ILE A 266 16.31 6.54 -7.65
CA ILE A 266 15.96 7.42 -6.52
C ILE A 266 17.07 7.37 -5.46
N PRO A 267 17.48 8.50 -4.87
CA PRO A 267 18.39 8.50 -3.73
C PRO A 267 17.84 7.72 -2.53
N ASN A 268 18.69 6.92 -1.88
CA ASN A 268 18.29 6.04 -0.76
C ASN A 268 17.55 6.77 0.37
N GLN A 269 17.95 8.01 0.72
CA GLN A 269 17.30 8.75 1.81
C GLN A 269 15.84 9.10 1.48
N ILE A 270 15.55 9.42 0.22
CA ILE A 270 14.18 9.70 -0.25
C ILE A 270 13.42 8.41 -0.51
N LEU A 271 14.09 7.37 -1.01
CA LEU A 271 13.47 6.07 -1.29
C LEU A 271 12.72 5.54 -0.06
N GLU A 272 13.32 5.55 1.13
CA GLU A 272 12.67 5.09 2.36
C GLU A 272 11.40 5.88 2.71
N VAL A 273 11.45 7.22 2.57
CA VAL A 273 10.30 8.11 2.74
C VAL A 273 9.18 7.76 1.75
N LEU A 274 9.54 7.55 0.48
CA LEU A 274 8.59 7.20 -0.57
C LEU A 274 7.99 5.81 -0.36
N THR A 275 8.78 4.83 0.08
CA THR A 275 8.31 3.47 0.39
C THR A 275 7.23 3.50 1.48
N HIS A 276 7.45 4.22 2.58
CA HIS A 276 6.41 4.40 3.60
C HIS A 276 5.22 5.22 3.09
N THR A 277 5.44 6.17 2.19
CA THR A 277 4.35 6.94 1.59
C THR A 277 3.46 6.06 0.71
N VAL A 278 4.03 5.23 -0.16
CA VAL A 278 3.31 4.22 -0.96
C VAL A 278 2.61 3.22 -0.05
N THR A 279 3.29 2.72 0.99
CA THR A 279 2.70 1.81 1.98
C THR A 279 1.47 2.45 2.63
N SER A 280 1.53 3.73 3.01
CA SER A 280 0.37 4.47 3.51
C SER A 280 -0.78 4.51 2.50
N VAL A 281 -0.50 4.71 1.21
CA VAL A 281 -1.53 4.73 0.16
C VAL A 281 -2.21 3.38 0.03
N VAL A 282 -1.43 2.30 -0.08
CA VAL A 282 -1.94 0.93 -0.23
C VAL A 282 -2.72 0.49 1.01
N CYS A 283 -2.17 0.71 2.21
CA CYS A 283 -2.85 0.39 3.47
C CYS A 283 -4.21 1.09 3.58
N LYS A 284 -4.33 2.36 3.16
CA LYS A 284 -5.65 3.04 3.13
C LYS A 284 -6.62 2.40 2.16
N ALA A 285 -6.14 1.99 0.99
CA ALA A 285 -7.00 1.37 -0.03
C ALA A 285 -7.62 0.05 0.46
N ILE A 286 -6.83 -0.73 1.21
CA ILE A 286 -7.26 -2.00 1.78
C ILE A 286 -7.95 -1.88 3.15
N GLY A 287 -8.03 -0.66 3.72
CA GLY A 287 -8.68 -0.42 5.01
C GLY A 287 -7.81 -0.75 6.25
N SER A 288 -6.51 -0.95 6.06
CA SER A 288 -5.58 -1.32 7.12
C SER A 288 -5.23 -0.15 8.05
N ALA A 289 -5.12 -0.45 9.35
CA ALA A 289 -4.58 0.49 10.34
C ALA A 289 -3.10 0.85 10.07
N GLY A 290 -2.39 0.07 9.24
CA GLY A 290 -1.00 0.30 8.86
C GLY A 290 -0.77 1.61 8.10
N ALA A 291 -1.85 2.22 7.58
CA ALA A 291 -1.82 3.54 6.97
C ALA A 291 -1.36 4.63 7.95
N GLU A 292 -1.86 4.57 9.18
CA GLU A 292 -1.52 5.56 10.21
C GLU A 292 -0.05 5.45 10.63
N VAL A 293 0.43 4.23 10.80
CA VAL A 293 1.83 3.95 11.13
C VAL A 293 2.76 4.50 10.04
N SER A 294 2.50 4.12 8.78
CA SER A 294 3.33 4.51 7.64
C SER A 294 3.36 6.03 7.45
N ARG A 295 2.24 6.72 7.72
CA ARG A 295 2.17 8.19 7.73
C ARG A 295 3.15 8.80 8.74
N TYR A 296 3.23 8.26 9.95
CA TYR A 296 4.13 8.78 10.98
C TYR A 296 5.59 8.40 10.74
N LEU A 297 5.86 7.22 10.15
CA LEU A 297 7.21 6.84 9.73
C LEU A 297 7.75 7.80 8.65
N SER A 298 6.99 8.02 7.57
CA SER A 298 7.37 8.96 6.51
C SER A 298 7.57 10.39 7.04
N ALA A 299 6.66 10.88 7.88
CA ALA A 299 6.79 12.19 8.50
C ALA A 299 8.03 12.30 9.42
N GLY A 300 8.30 11.27 10.22
CA GLY A 300 9.46 11.22 11.12
C GLY A 300 10.79 11.18 10.35
N LEU A 301 10.85 10.42 9.25
CA LEU A 301 12.02 10.38 8.36
C LEU A 301 12.28 11.76 7.73
N LEU A 302 11.25 12.44 7.23
CA LEU A 302 11.39 13.81 6.72
C LEU A 302 11.86 14.79 7.80
N GLN A 303 11.40 14.66 9.05
CA GLN A 303 11.90 15.48 10.16
C GLN A 303 13.38 15.22 10.47
N SER A 304 13.86 14.00 10.25
CA SER A 304 15.28 13.65 10.41
C SER A 304 16.17 14.11 9.23
N LEU A 305 15.56 14.57 8.14
CA LEU A 305 16.23 15.01 6.90
C LEU A 305 15.83 16.44 6.54
N PRO A 306 16.04 17.44 7.43
CA PRO A 306 15.57 18.81 7.20
C PRO A 306 16.16 19.45 5.94
N GLN A 307 17.34 19.02 5.49
CA GLN A 307 17.99 19.48 4.27
C GLN A 307 17.23 19.12 2.98
N LEU A 308 16.31 18.15 3.03
CA LEU A 308 15.51 17.73 1.87
C LEU A 308 14.16 18.45 1.80
N VAL A 309 13.78 19.17 2.86
CA VAL A 309 12.45 19.77 2.99
C VAL A 309 12.53 21.26 2.64
N PRO A 310 11.93 21.70 1.52
CA PRO A 310 12.02 23.07 1.08
C PRO A 310 11.17 23.99 1.95
N ALA A 311 11.52 25.25 1.85
CA ALA A 311 11.06 26.30 2.72
C ALA A 311 9.73 26.87 2.19
N VAL A 312 8.62 26.11 2.30
CA VAL A 312 7.33 26.44 1.65
C VAL A 312 6.23 26.78 2.67
N GLY A 313 5.51 27.89 2.49
CA GLY A 313 4.49 28.34 3.44
C GLY A 313 3.28 29.06 2.83
N SER A 314 2.10 28.84 3.41
CA SER A 314 0.84 29.45 2.94
C SER A 314 0.80 30.96 3.17
N ALA A 315 0.11 31.70 2.31
CA ALA A 315 -0.21 33.12 2.44
C ALA A 315 -0.99 33.48 3.72
N THR A 316 -1.61 32.49 4.36
CA THR A 316 -2.31 32.69 5.64
C THR A 316 -1.38 32.56 6.86
N GLY A 317 -0.15 32.09 6.66
CA GLY A 317 0.80 31.74 7.74
C GLY A 317 0.34 30.58 8.62
N THR A 318 -0.63 29.77 8.16
CA THR A 318 -1.24 28.70 8.98
C THR A 318 -0.75 27.30 8.64
N LEU A 319 -0.14 27.11 7.47
CA LEU A 319 0.31 25.82 6.99
C LEU A 319 1.72 25.93 6.40
N PHE A 320 2.61 25.06 6.89
CA PHE A 320 3.89 24.78 6.24
C PHE A 320 3.70 23.63 5.24
N GLY A 321 4.20 23.81 4.03
CA GLY A 321 4.00 22.94 2.88
C GLY A 321 5.26 22.20 2.43
N GLY A 322 6.38 22.26 3.16
CA GLY A 322 7.64 21.66 2.71
C GLY A 322 7.54 20.15 2.46
N ALA A 323 6.99 19.39 3.41
CA ALA A 323 6.80 17.94 3.23
C ALA A 323 5.79 17.62 2.12
N TRP A 324 4.80 18.49 1.90
CA TRP A 324 3.93 18.41 0.73
C TRP A 324 4.72 18.58 -0.57
N ALA A 325 5.51 19.65 -0.70
CA ALA A 325 6.30 19.93 -1.90
C ALA A 325 7.24 18.78 -2.29
N VAL A 326 7.98 18.21 -1.31
CA VAL A 326 8.86 17.05 -1.56
C VAL A 326 8.07 15.86 -2.09
N LEU A 327 7.01 15.46 -1.38
CA LEU A 327 6.26 14.27 -1.77
C LEU A 327 5.45 14.48 -3.06
N MET A 328 5.00 15.70 -3.34
CA MET A 328 4.30 16.04 -4.58
C MET A 328 5.20 15.95 -5.81
N ALA A 329 6.49 16.24 -5.65
CA ALA A 329 7.47 16.06 -6.72
C ALA A 329 7.62 14.58 -7.15
N TYR A 330 7.32 13.64 -6.25
CA TYR A 330 7.31 12.19 -6.52
C TYR A 330 5.89 11.61 -6.61
N ALA A 331 4.85 12.43 -6.44
CA ALA A 331 3.48 11.96 -6.31
C ALA A 331 2.97 11.12 -7.47
N PRO A 332 3.26 11.43 -8.75
CA PRO A 332 2.79 10.54 -9.78
C PRO A 332 3.43 9.14 -9.64
N TRP A 333 4.69 9.01 -9.24
CA TRP A 333 5.29 7.67 -9.12
C TRP A 333 4.81 6.93 -7.87
N ILE A 334 4.54 7.66 -6.78
CA ILE A 334 3.83 7.11 -5.62
C ILE A 334 2.47 6.54 -6.07
N ALA A 335 1.71 7.28 -6.87
CA ALA A 335 0.40 6.86 -7.35
C ALA A 335 0.48 5.68 -8.34
N LEU A 336 1.52 5.65 -9.20
CA LEU A 336 1.81 4.52 -10.08
C LEU A 336 2.05 3.26 -9.26
N VAL A 337 3.05 3.29 -8.38
CA VAL A 337 3.48 2.11 -7.62
C VAL A 337 2.35 1.61 -6.73
N ALA A 338 1.62 2.51 -6.07
CA ALA A 338 0.44 2.11 -5.30
C ALA A 338 -0.60 1.43 -6.19
N GLY A 339 -0.86 1.96 -7.39
CA GLY A 339 -1.76 1.34 -8.37
C GLY A 339 -1.30 -0.05 -8.81
N LEU A 340 -0.01 -0.22 -9.11
CA LEU A 340 0.58 -1.52 -9.48
C LEU A 340 0.44 -2.54 -8.35
N ILE A 341 0.73 -2.15 -7.10
CA ILE A 341 0.58 -3.03 -5.94
C ILE A 341 -0.89 -3.43 -5.76
N LEU A 342 -1.83 -2.48 -5.88
CA LEU A 342 -3.25 -2.80 -5.77
C LEU A 342 -3.68 -3.79 -6.86
N VAL A 343 -3.27 -3.58 -8.11
CA VAL A 343 -3.55 -4.54 -9.18
C VAL A 343 -2.90 -5.90 -8.90
N ALA A 344 -1.65 -5.92 -8.44
CA ALA A 344 -0.96 -7.16 -8.07
C ALA A 344 -1.77 -7.93 -7.02
N LEU A 345 -2.14 -7.27 -5.92
CA LEU A 345 -3.05 -7.83 -4.91
C LEU A 345 -4.34 -8.36 -5.56
N LYS A 346 -4.98 -7.61 -6.47
CA LYS A 346 -6.19 -8.08 -7.17
C LYS A 346 -5.99 -9.38 -7.92
N LEU A 347 -4.85 -9.54 -8.59
CA LEU A 347 -4.53 -10.72 -9.39
C LEU A 347 -4.11 -11.89 -8.49
N SER A 348 -3.52 -11.58 -7.33
CA SER A 348 -3.21 -12.53 -6.26
C SER A 348 -4.43 -12.90 -5.41
N ASP A 349 -5.58 -12.27 -5.65
CA ASP A 349 -6.89 -12.75 -5.18
C ASP A 349 -7.22 -14.03 -5.96
N LYS A 350 -6.46 -15.08 -5.67
CA LYS A 350 -6.86 -16.45 -5.90
C LYS A 350 -8.05 -16.65 -4.96
N LYS A 351 -9.22 -16.18 -5.38
CA LYS A 351 -10.47 -16.75 -4.93
C LYS A 351 -10.39 -18.20 -5.37
N VAL A 352 -9.76 -19.03 -4.56
CA VAL A 352 -10.08 -20.44 -4.53
C VAL A 352 -11.58 -20.42 -4.30
N LYS A 353 -12.35 -20.70 -5.35
CA LYS A 353 -13.79 -20.83 -5.23
C LYS A 353 -13.96 -22.07 -4.39
N PHE A 354 -13.98 -21.91 -3.08
CA PHE A 354 -14.19 -23.04 -2.20
C PHE A 354 -15.53 -23.62 -2.61
N GLY A 355 -15.47 -24.91 -2.91
CA GLY A 355 -16.63 -25.74 -3.05
C GLY A 355 -17.50 -25.70 -1.81
N ASN A 356 -18.77 -25.96 -2.02
CA ASN A 356 -19.73 -26.22 -0.95
C ASN A 356 -19.60 -27.65 -0.38
N LEU A 357 -18.78 -28.51 -0.98
CA LEU A 357 -18.61 -29.90 -0.56
C LEU A 357 -17.19 -30.15 -0.07
N VAL A 358 -17.06 -30.82 1.07
CA VAL A 358 -15.79 -31.31 1.61
C VAL A 358 -15.84 -32.83 1.70
N TYR A 359 -14.87 -33.48 1.09
CA TYR A 359 -14.68 -34.93 1.16
C TYR A 359 -13.36 -35.27 1.84
N LEU A 360 -13.39 -36.27 2.70
CA LEU A 360 -12.21 -36.84 3.35
C LEU A 360 -12.11 -38.31 2.96
N PHE A 361 -10.93 -38.77 2.57
CA PHE A 361 -10.68 -40.19 2.25
C PHE A 361 -9.47 -40.71 3.00
N GLY A 362 -9.71 -41.63 3.92
CA GLY A 362 -8.66 -42.34 4.65
C GLY A 362 -8.44 -43.73 4.07
N THR A 363 -7.30 -43.97 3.42
CA THR A 363 -6.97 -45.28 2.84
C THR A 363 -6.20 -46.15 3.81
N ARG A 364 -6.53 -47.45 3.82
CA ARG A 364 -5.81 -48.51 4.54
C ARG A 364 -5.26 -49.49 3.51
N LEU A 365 -4.28 -50.32 3.91
CA LEU A 365 -3.69 -51.32 3.01
C LEU A 365 -4.74 -52.36 2.59
N GLY A 366 -5.19 -52.30 1.34
CA GLY A 366 -6.03 -53.32 0.71
C GLY A 366 -7.54 -53.20 0.94
N ASP A 367 -8.00 -52.17 1.66
CA ASP A 367 -9.42 -51.94 1.95
C ASP A 367 -9.97 -50.71 1.20
N SER A 368 -11.30 -50.65 1.06
CA SER A 368 -12.00 -49.44 0.62
C SER A 368 -11.70 -48.27 1.56
N PRO A 369 -11.60 -47.03 1.04
CA PRO A 369 -11.32 -45.87 1.87
C PRO A 369 -12.49 -45.59 2.82
N ASP A 370 -12.17 -45.25 4.07
CA ASP A 370 -13.14 -44.57 4.92
C ASP A 370 -13.43 -43.21 4.29
N THR A 371 -14.72 -42.84 4.21
CA THR A 371 -15.15 -41.61 3.55
C THR A 371 -15.89 -40.71 4.53
N GLY A 372 -15.42 -39.47 4.66
CA GLY A 372 -16.11 -38.40 5.35
C GLY A 372 -16.71 -37.41 4.36
N PHE A 373 -17.97 -37.02 4.56
CA PHE A 373 -18.64 -36.02 3.74
C PHE A 373 -19.21 -34.89 4.59
N GLY A 374 -19.02 -33.65 4.15
CA GLY A 374 -19.59 -32.48 4.79
C GLY A 374 -19.96 -31.40 3.77
N VAL A 375 -20.98 -30.63 4.11
CA VAL A 375 -21.41 -29.47 3.31
C VAL A 375 -21.03 -28.20 4.07
N THR A 376 -20.44 -27.26 3.35
CA THR A 376 -20.02 -25.95 3.88
C THR A 376 -20.79 -24.85 3.18
N TYR A 377 -21.29 -23.88 3.95
CA TYR A 377 -22.00 -22.71 3.43
C TYR A 377 -21.27 -21.44 3.84
N ASP A 378 -20.99 -20.56 2.88
CA ASP A 378 -20.47 -19.20 3.08
C ASP A 378 -19.29 -19.10 4.08
N MET A 379 -18.26 -19.93 3.91
CA MET A 379 -17.03 -19.88 4.69
C MET A 379 -15.93 -19.11 3.94
N ASN A 380 -15.17 -18.26 4.65
CA ASN A 380 -13.92 -17.71 4.11
C ASN A 380 -12.79 -18.77 4.16
N GLU A 381 -11.64 -18.48 3.54
CA GLU A 381 -10.54 -19.43 3.41
C GLU A 381 -10.09 -20.02 4.75
N LYS A 382 -9.87 -19.17 5.74
CA LYS A 382 -9.45 -19.61 7.08
C LYS A 382 -10.48 -20.54 7.71
N GLN A 383 -11.75 -20.14 7.66
CA GLN A 383 -12.86 -20.95 8.19
C GLN A 383 -12.96 -22.31 7.49
N MET A 384 -12.78 -22.34 6.17
CA MET A 384 -12.78 -23.59 5.38
C MET A 384 -11.62 -24.50 5.78
N ARG A 385 -10.41 -23.96 5.88
CA ARG A 385 -9.21 -24.71 6.30
C ARG A 385 -9.36 -25.25 7.73
N ASP A 386 -9.82 -24.41 8.66
CA ASP A 386 -10.09 -24.80 10.04
C ASP A 386 -11.16 -25.89 10.12
N TYR A 387 -12.23 -25.77 9.33
CA TYR A 387 -13.29 -26.76 9.22
C TYR A 387 -12.77 -28.12 8.71
N ILE A 388 -11.97 -28.12 7.63
CA ILE A 388 -11.37 -29.35 7.07
C ILE A 388 -10.53 -30.07 8.13
N LEU A 389 -9.70 -29.34 8.87
CA LEU A 389 -8.84 -29.92 9.91
C LEU A 389 -9.63 -30.45 11.11
N ASP A 390 -10.66 -29.71 11.55
CA ASP A 390 -11.56 -30.18 12.60
C ASP A 390 -12.33 -31.44 12.16
N PHE A 391 -12.81 -31.45 10.92
CA PHE A 391 -13.52 -32.59 10.36
C PHE A 391 -12.61 -33.83 10.23
N ALA A 392 -11.36 -33.64 9.81
CA ALA A 392 -10.36 -34.69 9.75
C ALA A 392 -10.02 -35.29 11.12
N LYS A 393 -9.92 -34.45 12.16
CA LYS A 393 -9.73 -34.91 13.55
C LYS A 393 -10.93 -35.70 14.05
N ARG A 394 -12.16 -35.28 13.74
CA ARG A 394 -13.37 -36.02 14.07
C ARG A 394 -13.38 -37.41 13.41
N MET A 395 -13.09 -37.48 12.11
CA MET A 395 -13.02 -38.74 11.37
C MET A 395 -11.99 -39.71 11.95
N LEU A 396 -10.78 -39.24 12.31
CA LEU A 396 -9.76 -40.07 12.95
C LEU A 396 -10.20 -40.59 14.34
N ASN A 397 -10.88 -39.74 15.12
CA ASN A 397 -11.39 -40.11 16.44
C ASN A 397 -12.52 -41.14 16.34
N GLU A 398 -13.39 -41.02 15.34
CA GLU A 398 -14.50 -41.94 15.10
C GLU A 398 -14.02 -43.29 14.55
N SER A 399 -13.12 -43.26 13.56
CA SER A 399 -12.60 -44.49 12.93
C SER A 399 -11.61 -45.26 13.81
N LYS A 400 -11.03 -44.59 14.83
CA LYS A 400 -10.00 -45.12 15.74
C LYS A 400 -8.85 -45.81 15.00
N SER A 401 -8.51 -45.30 13.82
CA SER A 401 -7.59 -45.95 12.89
C SER A 401 -6.58 -44.97 12.32
N SER A 402 -5.41 -45.49 11.95
CA SER A 402 -4.39 -44.74 11.21
C SER A 402 -4.49 -45.03 9.72
N TYR A 403 -4.42 -44.00 8.89
CA TYR A 403 -4.45 -44.13 7.44
C TYR A 403 -3.04 -44.10 6.84
N VAL A 404 -2.82 -44.87 5.76
CA VAL A 404 -1.58 -44.82 4.98
C VAL A 404 -1.54 -43.56 4.14
N LYS A 405 -2.68 -43.18 3.58
CA LYS A 405 -2.92 -41.85 3.00
C LYS A 405 -4.23 -41.29 3.50
N PHE A 406 -4.21 -40.01 3.85
CA PHE A 406 -5.42 -39.31 4.25
C PHE A 406 -5.54 -38.04 3.41
N TRP A 407 -6.58 -37.96 2.60
CA TRP A 407 -6.78 -36.86 1.67
C TRP A 407 -8.00 -36.05 2.06
N ALA A 408 -7.91 -34.73 1.94
CA ALA A 408 -9.07 -33.86 1.97
C ALA A 408 -9.24 -33.16 0.63
N PHE A 409 -10.48 -33.08 0.17
CA PHE A 409 -10.87 -32.37 -1.04
C PHE A 409 -11.96 -31.37 -0.72
N ASN A 410 -11.85 -30.19 -1.29
CA ASN A 410 -12.95 -29.25 -1.36
C ASN A 410 -13.39 -29.15 -2.83
N ILE A 411 -14.67 -29.42 -3.10
CA ILE A 411 -15.19 -29.66 -4.45
C ILE A 411 -16.26 -28.63 -4.79
N ASN A 412 -16.05 -27.91 -5.91
CA ASN A 412 -17.00 -26.95 -6.46
C ASN A 412 -17.50 -27.45 -7.82
N ASP A 413 -18.79 -27.76 -7.95
CA ASP A 413 -19.40 -28.23 -9.22
C ASP A 413 -18.60 -29.37 -9.90
N ASP A 414 -18.18 -30.38 -9.13
CA ASP A 414 -17.32 -31.53 -9.53
C ASP A 414 -15.84 -31.21 -9.84
N GLU A 415 -15.40 -29.95 -9.73
CA GLU A 415 -13.99 -29.54 -9.83
C GLU A 415 -13.31 -29.47 -8.45
N VAL A 416 -12.04 -29.88 -8.39
CA VAL A 416 -11.22 -29.80 -7.17
C VAL A 416 -10.78 -28.35 -6.96
N ALA A 417 -11.33 -27.71 -5.93
CA ALA A 417 -10.95 -26.35 -5.53
C ALA A 417 -9.74 -26.35 -4.59
N LEU A 418 -9.67 -27.31 -3.66
CA LEU A 418 -8.49 -27.57 -2.82
C LEU A 418 -8.25 -29.06 -2.63
N MET A 419 -6.99 -29.41 -2.40
CA MET A 419 -6.58 -30.72 -1.93
C MET A 419 -5.51 -30.63 -0.84
N PHE A 420 -5.65 -31.42 0.23
CA PHE A 420 -4.62 -31.59 1.27
C PHE A 420 -4.20 -33.04 1.44
N ASP A 421 -2.89 -33.27 1.63
CA ASP A 421 -2.37 -34.45 2.33
C ASP A 421 -2.48 -34.21 3.84
N LEU A 422 -3.38 -34.96 4.47
CA LEU A 422 -3.64 -34.97 5.91
C LEU A 422 -3.06 -36.20 6.60
N THR A 423 -2.16 -36.96 5.96
CA THR A 423 -1.52 -38.13 6.57
C THR A 423 -0.84 -37.76 7.90
N ASN A 424 -0.33 -36.52 8.01
CA ASN A 424 0.00 -35.89 9.28
C ASN A 424 -0.89 -34.66 9.52
N VAL A 425 -1.99 -34.82 10.25
CA VAL A 425 -2.96 -33.74 10.54
C VAL A 425 -2.35 -32.59 11.34
N SER A 426 -1.24 -32.80 12.05
CA SER A 426 -0.53 -31.72 12.77
C SER A 426 0.31 -30.85 11.82
N ASN A 427 0.60 -31.34 10.62
CA ASN A 427 1.34 -30.62 9.58
C ASN A 427 0.73 -30.92 8.20
N PRO A 428 -0.48 -30.40 7.93
CA PRO A 428 -1.17 -30.63 6.66
C PRO A 428 -0.40 -30.02 5.50
N ILE A 429 -0.33 -30.73 4.37
CA ILE A 429 0.36 -30.26 3.17
C ILE A 429 -0.68 -29.99 2.09
N GLU A 430 -0.78 -28.74 1.64
CA GLU A 430 -1.60 -28.39 0.49
C GLU A 430 -0.93 -28.86 -0.80
N ILE A 431 -1.71 -29.51 -1.66
CA ILE A 431 -1.22 -29.99 -2.95
C ILE A 431 -1.73 -29.05 -4.02
N ASN A 432 -0.83 -28.38 -4.75
CA ASN A 432 -1.17 -27.38 -5.78
C ASN A 432 -1.05 -27.91 -7.22
N ASP A 433 -0.61 -29.15 -7.41
CA ASP A 433 -0.50 -29.76 -8.75
C ASP A 433 -1.89 -30.18 -9.27
N GLU A 434 -2.44 -29.42 -10.21
CA GLU A 434 -3.77 -29.64 -10.79
C GLU A 434 -3.94 -31.03 -11.43
N THR A 435 -2.87 -31.57 -12.04
CA THR A 435 -2.93 -32.89 -12.68
C THR A 435 -3.04 -33.97 -11.63
N PHE A 436 -2.23 -33.86 -10.57
CA PHE A 436 -2.28 -34.78 -9.44
C PHE A 436 -3.59 -34.69 -8.66
N GLN A 437 -4.09 -33.48 -8.39
CA GLN A 437 -5.38 -33.24 -7.76
C GLN A 437 -6.50 -33.96 -8.51
N LYS A 438 -6.61 -33.70 -9.82
CA LYS A 438 -7.64 -34.29 -10.67
C LYS A 438 -7.55 -35.81 -10.73
N THR A 439 -6.36 -36.34 -10.95
CA THR A 439 -6.13 -37.80 -11.02
C THR A 439 -6.52 -38.48 -9.70
N THR A 440 -6.15 -37.89 -8.57
CA THR A 440 -6.46 -38.45 -7.26
C THR A 440 -7.96 -38.38 -6.97
N TRP A 441 -8.61 -37.24 -7.23
CA TRP A 441 -10.05 -37.10 -7.08
C TRP A 441 -10.83 -38.07 -7.97
N ASP A 442 -10.46 -38.21 -9.24
CA ASP A 442 -11.10 -39.13 -10.18
C ASP A 442 -11.02 -40.59 -9.71
N SER A 443 -9.94 -40.97 -9.02
CA SER A 443 -9.77 -42.31 -8.45
C SER A 443 -10.61 -42.57 -7.19
N LEU A 444 -10.99 -41.53 -6.45
CA LEU A 444 -11.67 -41.64 -5.15
C LEU A 444 -13.16 -41.27 -5.22
N LYS A 445 -13.57 -40.44 -6.17
CA LYS A 445 -14.94 -39.92 -6.27
C LYS A 445 -16.01 -40.99 -6.45
N THR A 446 -15.63 -42.20 -6.86
CA THR A 446 -16.56 -43.35 -6.90
C THR A 446 -17.06 -43.72 -5.50
N PHE A 447 -16.20 -43.63 -4.49
CA PHE A 447 -16.56 -43.88 -3.09
C PHE A 447 -17.40 -42.75 -2.47
N ALA A 448 -17.36 -41.55 -3.06
CA ALA A 448 -18.25 -40.45 -2.71
C ALA A 448 -19.69 -40.61 -3.24
N ARG A 449 -19.94 -41.54 -4.16
CA ARG A 449 -21.24 -41.75 -4.83
C ARG A 449 -22.03 -42.93 -4.26
N GLU A 450 -21.45 -43.72 -3.36
CA GLU A 450 -22.20 -44.78 -2.70
C GLU A 450 -23.15 -44.16 -1.66
N PRO A 451 -24.47 -44.39 -1.76
CA PRO A 451 -25.43 -43.76 -0.88
C PRO A 451 -25.27 -44.34 0.54
N PHE A 452 -25.18 -43.44 1.52
CA PHE A 452 -25.52 -43.76 2.90
C PHE A 452 -26.95 -44.30 3.01
#